data_AF-A0A8J7B4Y5-F1
#
_entry.id   AF-A0A8J7B4Y5-F1
#
_cell.length_a   1.000
_cell.length_b   1.000
_cell.length_c   1.000
_cell.angle_alpha   90.00
_cell.angle_beta   90.00
_cell.angle_gamma   90.00
#
_symmetry.space_group_name_H-M   'P 1'
#
loop_
_entity.id
_entity.type
_entity.pdbx_description
1 polymer ?
#
loop_
_entity_poly.entity_id
_entity_poly.type
_entity_poly.pdbx_seq_one_letter_code
_entity_poly.pdbx_strand_id
1 'polypeptide(L)'
;MMHLQALSVLMSVSLFLLTGVQSASAQASTQGAFPVSTPNSESSRKVIPQVLFKPSGTGNPPPTRGAGSRNDRACLQDSSENLSDLSARPQPLTALVPGNQVGLTWAERPTFWVYLPETSARQMVLSVKGESTGQHSQRFLPITGEAGIVGIQFDQNAAPLKVGKSYQWAVVLVCGDRPSPNDPFVTAWIQRVAPAQASNNQQSAVERAAWYGEKGAWYDALTVLAEVWRSQPNDSTLAKIWADFLAQPSVGLGAIANEPVW
;
A
#
# COMPACT_ATOMS: atom_id res chain seq x y z
N MET A 1 43.41 15.57 47.73
CA MET A 1 44.65 14.90 47.29
C MET A 1 44.53 14.68 45.79
N MET A 2 44.75 15.66 44.91
CA MET A 2 46.02 16.25 44.44
C MET A 2 47.02 15.24 43.85
N HIS A 3 47.12 15.21 42.52
CA HIS A 3 48.32 15.09 41.66
C HIS A 3 47.82 15.16 40.21
N LEU A 4 47.74 16.33 39.55
CA LEU A 4 48.81 17.13 38.92
C LEU A 4 49.63 16.34 37.87
N GLN A 5 49.23 16.44 36.59
CA GLN A 5 50.12 16.25 35.46
C GLN A 5 49.96 17.43 34.50
N ALA A 6 51.05 18.17 34.33
CA ALA A 6 51.24 19.16 33.29
C ALA A 6 52.31 18.62 32.34
N LEU A 7 52.05 18.68 31.04
CA LEU A 7 53.09 18.73 30.01
C LEU A 7 52.52 19.33 28.73
N SER A 8 52.84 20.61 28.55
CA SER A 8 52.90 21.38 27.32
C SER A 8 53.87 20.77 26.30
N VAL A 9 53.67 21.01 24.98
CA VAL A 9 54.69 21.51 24.03
C VAL A 9 54.09 21.70 22.61
N LEU A 10 54.01 22.98 22.25
CA LEU A 10 54.33 23.70 20.99
C LEU A 10 53.80 23.26 19.61
N MET A 11 53.13 24.24 18.99
CA MET A 11 52.84 24.40 17.56
C MET A 11 54.09 24.38 16.68
N SER A 12 53.96 23.81 15.49
CA SER A 12 54.78 24.17 14.32
C SER A 12 53.88 24.52 13.13
N VAL A 13 53.92 25.80 12.76
CA VAL A 13 53.34 26.34 11.53
C VAL A 13 54.47 26.37 10.50
N SER A 14 54.33 25.60 9.43
CA SER A 14 55.27 25.63 8.31
C SER A 14 54.67 26.40 7.15
N LEU A 15 55.13 27.64 6.99
CA LEU A 15 54.91 28.53 5.87
C LEU A 15 55.99 28.26 4.81
N PHE A 16 55.62 27.75 3.64
CA PHE A 16 56.51 27.70 2.47
C PHE A 16 56.09 28.77 1.46
N LEU A 17 57.00 29.70 1.20
CA LEU A 17 56.98 30.70 0.13
C LEU A 17 58.16 30.42 -0.82
N LEU A 18 58.06 31.01 -2.03
CA LEU A 18 59.08 31.14 -3.11
C LEU A 18 59.06 29.95 -4.09
N THR A 19 59.10 30.06 -5.42
CA THR A 19 59.44 31.07 -6.46
C THR A 19 58.78 30.54 -7.78
N GLY A 20 58.32 31.27 -8.79
CA GLY A 20 58.93 32.34 -9.60
C GLY A 20 59.13 31.87 -11.06
N VAL A 21 58.49 32.58 -12.01
CA VAL A 21 58.80 32.75 -13.48
C VAL A 21 58.77 31.47 -14.37
N GLN A 22 58.37 31.42 -15.66
CA GLN A 22 58.41 32.36 -16.79
C GLN A 22 57.56 31.82 -17.97
N SER A 23 57.25 32.71 -18.92
CA SER A 23 56.29 32.61 -20.03
C SER A 23 56.66 31.63 -21.15
N ALA A 24 55.65 31.06 -21.82
CA ALA A 24 55.76 30.56 -23.20
C ALA A 24 54.49 30.89 -23.99
N SER A 25 54.68 31.67 -25.06
CA SER A 25 53.67 32.00 -26.08
C SER A 25 53.52 30.86 -27.09
N ALA A 26 52.28 30.52 -27.43
CA ALA A 26 51.96 29.84 -28.69
C ALA A 26 50.67 30.43 -29.25
N GLN A 27 50.77 31.07 -30.42
CA GLN A 27 49.64 31.45 -31.25
C GLN A 27 49.24 30.26 -32.12
N ALA A 28 47.94 30.00 -32.26
CA ALA A 28 47.39 29.32 -33.43
C ALA A 28 45.95 29.79 -33.64
N SER A 29 45.78 30.50 -34.75
CA SER A 29 44.53 30.93 -35.37
C SER A 29 43.80 29.77 -36.04
N THR A 30 42.47 29.70 -35.93
CA THR A 30 41.55 29.37 -37.04
C THR A 30 40.07 29.57 -36.68
N GLN A 31 39.43 30.43 -37.47
CA GLN A 31 38.13 30.25 -38.13
C GLN A 31 36.84 30.15 -37.30
N GLY A 32 35.95 31.10 -37.57
CA GLY A 32 34.59 31.14 -37.03
C GLY A 32 33.74 29.95 -37.46
N ALA A 33 32.95 29.47 -36.49
CA ALA A 33 31.78 28.65 -36.72
C ALA A 33 30.62 29.31 -35.98
N PHE A 34 29.51 29.49 -36.70
CA PHE A 34 28.23 29.96 -36.21
C PHE A 34 27.79 29.22 -34.94
N PRO A 35 27.17 29.89 -33.95
CA PRO A 35 26.55 29.17 -32.84
C PRO A 35 25.39 28.35 -33.41
N VAL A 36 25.61 27.05 -33.56
CA VAL A 36 24.54 26.08 -33.73
C VAL A 36 23.74 26.12 -32.44
N SER A 37 22.56 26.74 -32.50
CA SER A 37 21.52 26.62 -31.49
C SER A 37 21.24 25.13 -31.30
N THR A 38 21.68 24.60 -30.17
CA THR A 38 21.31 23.27 -29.68
C THR A 38 19.80 23.23 -29.51
N PRO A 39 19.09 22.22 -30.04
CA PRO A 39 17.69 22.03 -29.72
C PRO A 39 17.58 21.63 -28.25
N ASN A 40 16.73 22.38 -27.54
CA ASN A 40 16.04 22.06 -26.30
C ASN A 40 16.56 20.88 -25.46
N SER A 41 16.94 21.20 -24.23
CA SER A 41 16.77 20.31 -23.07
C SER A 41 15.34 19.73 -23.09
N GLU A 42 15.20 18.50 -23.57
CA GLU A 42 14.06 17.67 -23.24
C GLU A 42 14.11 17.44 -21.74
N SER A 43 13.26 18.18 -21.03
CA SER A 43 12.85 17.87 -19.67
C SER A 43 12.54 16.38 -19.61
N SER A 44 13.40 15.62 -18.93
CA SER A 44 13.26 14.18 -18.77
C SER A 44 11.93 13.92 -18.06
N ARG A 45 10.89 13.62 -18.84
CA ARG A 45 9.57 13.29 -18.33
C ARG A 45 9.73 12.00 -17.54
N LYS A 46 9.83 12.11 -16.21
CA LYS A 46 9.94 10.98 -15.29
C LYS A 46 8.78 10.03 -15.60
N VAL A 47 9.07 8.90 -16.24
CA VAL A 47 8.06 7.90 -16.57
C VAL A 47 7.58 7.32 -15.24
N ILE A 48 6.32 7.59 -14.89
CA ILE A 48 5.72 7.04 -13.67
C ILE A 48 5.51 5.53 -13.94
N PRO A 49 6.12 4.63 -13.14
CA PRO A 49 5.90 3.21 -13.31
C PRO A 49 4.42 2.90 -13.07
N GLN A 50 3.78 2.24 -14.03
CA GLN A 50 2.39 1.82 -13.87
C GLN A 50 2.34 0.45 -13.18
N VAL A 51 1.52 0.35 -12.13
CA VAL A 51 1.22 -0.91 -11.47
C VAL A 51 -0.13 -1.38 -11.97
N LEU A 52 -0.15 -2.43 -12.78
CA LEU A 52 -1.38 -3.00 -13.37
C LEU A 52 -1.75 -4.30 -12.64
N PHE A 53 -3.04 -4.48 -12.34
CA PHE A 53 -3.55 -5.76 -11.84
C PHE A 53 -4.11 -6.61 -12.98
N LYS A 54 -3.58 -7.82 -13.14
CA LYS A 54 -4.10 -8.84 -14.06
C LYS A 54 -4.78 -9.95 -13.28
N PRO A 55 -6.13 -9.98 -13.23
CA PRO A 55 -6.85 -11.05 -12.57
C PRO A 55 -6.45 -12.41 -13.15
N SER A 56 -6.11 -13.37 -12.31
CA SER A 56 -5.86 -14.74 -12.78
C SER A 56 -7.19 -15.42 -13.09
N GLY A 57 -7.31 -16.02 -14.28
CA GLY A 57 -8.50 -16.79 -14.68
C GLY A 57 -8.73 -18.08 -13.88
N THR A 58 -7.88 -18.38 -12.90
CA THR A 58 -7.91 -19.61 -12.07
C THR A 58 -8.66 -19.44 -10.76
N GLY A 59 -9.23 -18.26 -10.47
CA GLY A 59 -10.10 -18.08 -9.32
C GLY A 59 -11.41 -18.81 -9.54
N ASN A 60 -11.69 -19.84 -8.75
CA ASN A 60 -13.02 -20.47 -8.77
C ASN A 60 -14.07 -19.38 -8.45
N PRO A 61 -15.20 -19.35 -9.18
CA PRO A 61 -16.25 -18.39 -8.88
C PRO A 61 -16.70 -18.58 -7.43
N PRO A 62 -16.81 -17.49 -6.65
CA PRO A 62 -17.26 -17.61 -5.28
C PRO A 62 -18.70 -18.17 -5.26
N PRO A 63 -19.08 -18.99 -4.26
CA PRO A 63 -20.48 -19.30 -4.06
C PRO A 63 -21.27 -18.01 -3.92
N THR A 64 -22.47 -18.00 -4.51
CA THR A 64 -23.31 -16.80 -4.64
C THR A 64 -23.59 -16.17 -3.27
N ARG A 65 -23.66 -14.83 -3.24
CA ARG A 65 -24.15 -14.10 -2.06
C ARG A 65 -25.52 -14.63 -1.70
N GLY A 66 -25.76 -14.89 -0.41
CA GLY A 66 -27.13 -15.02 0.09
C GLY A 66 -27.91 -13.74 -0.23
N ALA A 67 -29.15 -13.88 -0.69
CA ALA A 67 -30.00 -12.81 -1.26
C ALA A 67 -30.39 -11.66 -0.29
N GLY A 68 -29.73 -11.52 0.87
CA GLY A 68 -30.10 -10.57 1.93
C GLY A 68 -28.97 -9.68 2.48
N SER A 69 -27.79 -9.63 1.83
CA SER A 69 -26.71 -8.74 2.27
C SER A 69 -26.96 -7.30 1.83
N ARG A 70 -27.22 -6.42 2.80
CA ARG A 70 -27.27 -4.96 2.60
C ARG A 70 -25.87 -4.41 2.82
N ASN A 71 -25.20 -3.99 1.75
CA ASN A 71 -23.82 -3.49 1.79
C ASN A 71 -23.72 -2.04 2.30
N ASP A 72 -24.83 -1.43 2.71
CA ASP A 72 -24.93 -0.04 3.13
C ASP A 72 -25.28 0.12 4.62
N ARG A 73 -25.02 -0.92 5.42
CA ARG A 73 -25.22 -0.88 6.87
C ARG A 73 -24.16 0.00 7.52
N ALA A 74 -24.61 0.87 8.42
CA ALA A 74 -23.80 1.59 9.39
C ALA A 74 -24.27 1.22 10.79
N CYS A 75 -23.51 1.55 11.84
CA CYS A 75 -24.05 1.45 13.19
C CYS A 75 -25.27 2.38 13.31
N LEU A 76 -26.25 2.01 14.14
CA LEU A 76 -27.47 2.82 14.32
C LEU A 76 -27.18 4.24 14.83
N GLN A 77 -26.04 4.44 15.50
CA GLN A 77 -25.59 5.76 15.97
C GLN A 77 -24.98 6.60 14.85
N ASP A 78 -24.54 5.97 13.76
CA ASP A 78 -23.85 6.58 12.63
C ASP A 78 -24.80 6.85 11.46
N SER A 79 -26.03 6.33 11.51
CA SER A 79 -27.01 6.56 10.45
C SER A 79 -27.49 8.01 10.48
N SER A 80 -27.04 8.82 9.52
CA SER A 80 -27.64 10.12 9.27
C SER A 80 -29.02 9.92 8.60
N GLU A 81 -30.09 10.15 9.33
CA GLU A 81 -31.49 10.09 8.87
C GLU A 81 -31.84 11.12 7.76
N ASN A 82 -30.88 11.90 7.26
CA ASN A 82 -31.17 13.10 6.47
C ASN A 82 -30.20 13.39 5.31
N LEU A 83 -29.76 12.35 4.59
CA LEU A 83 -29.06 12.52 3.31
C LEU A 83 -29.97 12.09 2.17
N SER A 84 -30.83 13.01 1.72
CA SER A 84 -31.57 12.91 0.46
C SER A 84 -30.65 13.06 -0.77
N ASP A 85 -29.40 13.44 -0.55
CA ASP A 85 -28.36 13.51 -1.56
C ASP A 85 -27.50 12.23 -1.56
N LEU A 86 -27.71 11.38 -2.57
CA LEU A 86 -26.92 10.17 -2.79
C LEU A 86 -25.42 10.45 -3.01
N SER A 87 -25.06 11.69 -3.38
CA SER A 87 -23.66 12.09 -3.58
C SER A 87 -22.95 12.54 -2.30
N ALA A 88 -23.69 12.78 -1.21
CA ALA A 88 -23.17 13.16 0.10
C ALA A 88 -23.12 11.99 1.10
N ARG A 89 -23.58 10.78 0.71
CA ARG A 89 -23.58 9.62 1.62
C ARG A 89 -22.14 9.16 1.87
N PRO A 90 -21.71 9.01 3.14
CA PRO A 90 -20.39 8.47 3.46
C PRO A 90 -20.20 7.12 2.76
N GLN A 91 -18.99 6.88 2.24
CA GLN A 91 -18.64 5.58 1.69
C GLN A 91 -18.86 4.51 2.76
N PRO A 92 -19.50 3.37 2.46
CA PRO A 92 -19.70 2.32 3.46
C PRO A 92 -18.38 1.59 3.73
N LEU A 93 -18.35 0.78 4.80
CA LEU A 93 -17.29 -0.20 5.01
C LEU A 93 -17.07 -1.00 3.72
N THR A 94 -15.85 -0.97 3.19
CA THR A 94 -15.55 -1.52 1.86
C THR A 94 -14.32 -2.41 1.91
N ALA A 95 -14.41 -3.62 1.37
CA ALA A 95 -13.25 -4.51 1.22
C ALA A 95 -12.39 -4.06 0.04
N LEU A 96 -11.07 -3.91 0.23
CA LEU A 96 -10.15 -3.61 -0.85
C LEU A 96 -9.77 -4.90 -1.60
N VAL A 97 -10.71 -5.40 -2.39
CA VAL A 97 -10.58 -6.59 -3.23
C VAL A 97 -10.98 -6.26 -4.67
N PRO A 98 -10.52 -7.05 -5.67
CA PRO A 98 -10.94 -6.85 -7.04
C PRO A 98 -12.46 -6.99 -7.20
N GLY A 99 -13.03 -6.47 -8.30
CA GLY A 99 -14.49 -6.41 -8.49
C GLY A 99 -15.20 -7.78 -8.44
N ASN A 100 -14.49 -8.88 -8.70
CA ASN A 100 -15.00 -10.25 -8.57
C ASN A 100 -15.04 -10.77 -7.12
N GLN A 101 -14.60 -9.97 -6.13
CA GLN A 101 -14.48 -10.31 -4.70
C GLN A 101 -13.55 -11.49 -4.39
N VAL A 102 -12.63 -11.84 -5.30
CA VAL A 102 -11.63 -12.89 -5.12
C VAL A 102 -10.23 -12.31 -5.35
N GLY A 103 -9.37 -12.39 -4.35
CA GLY A 103 -7.96 -12.04 -4.48
C GLY A 103 -7.05 -13.26 -4.27
N LEU A 104 -5.88 -13.25 -4.91
CA LEU A 104 -4.83 -14.24 -4.65
C LEU A 104 -3.77 -13.65 -3.73
N THR A 105 -3.19 -14.52 -2.92
CA THR A 105 -2.04 -14.19 -2.07
C THR A 105 -0.95 -15.26 -2.19
N TRP A 106 0.31 -14.86 -2.03
CA TRP A 106 1.41 -15.81 -1.83
C TRP A 106 1.81 -15.93 -0.36
N ALA A 107 1.55 -14.86 0.41
CA ALA A 107 1.78 -14.83 1.84
C ALA A 107 0.96 -15.92 2.56
N GLU A 108 1.61 -16.61 3.49
CA GLU A 108 0.94 -17.55 4.40
C GLU A 108 0.03 -16.87 5.42
N ARG A 109 0.35 -15.60 5.73
CA ARG A 109 -0.33 -14.75 6.70
C ARG A 109 -0.49 -13.36 6.08
N PRO A 110 -1.48 -13.17 5.19
CA PRO A 110 -1.64 -11.92 4.44
C PRO A 110 -2.13 -10.78 5.33
N THR A 111 -2.04 -9.56 4.80
CA THR A 111 -2.77 -8.40 5.34
C THR A 111 -4.08 -8.25 4.57
N PHE A 112 -5.19 -8.06 5.29
CA PHE A 112 -6.48 -7.73 4.71
C PHE A 112 -6.71 -6.24 4.79
N TRP A 113 -7.21 -5.64 3.71
CA TRP A 113 -7.38 -4.20 3.64
C TRP A 113 -8.86 -3.86 3.51
N VAL A 114 -9.32 -2.91 4.32
CA VAL A 114 -10.67 -2.36 4.26
C VAL A 114 -10.62 -0.84 4.32
N TYR A 115 -11.56 -0.18 3.64
CA TYR A 115 -11.89 1.20 3.94
C TYR A 115 -12.87 1.21 5.11
N LEU A 116 -12.46 1.85 6.20
CA LEU A 116 -13.21 2.07 7.42
C LEU A 116 -13.82 3.48 7.35
N PRO A 117 -15.16 3.61 7.29
CA PRO A 117 -15.80 4.91 7.41
C PRO A 117 -15.71 5.46 8.82
N GLU A 118 -16.07 6.73 8.99
CA GLU A 118 -16.40 7.27 10.31
C GLU A 118 -17.45 6.39 10.99
N THR A 119 -17.20 6.00 12.24
CA THR A 119 -18.09 5.08 12.95
C THR A 119 -18.00 5.23 14.47
N SER A 120 -19.10 4.95 15.16
CA SER A 120 -19.18 4.81 16.61
C SER A 120 -18.60 3.49 17.14
N ALA A 121 -18.38 2.51 16.26
CA ALA A 121 -17.83 1.21 16.63
C ALA A 121 -16.43 1.36 17.25
N ARG A 122 -16.20 0.72 18.39
CA ARG A 122 -14.90 0.77 19.09
C ARG A 122 -13.96 -0.38 18.75
N GLN A 123 -14.47 -1.37 18.04
CA GLN A 123 -13.76 -2.60 17.76
C GLN A 123 -14.24 -3.18 16.42
N MET A 124 -13.34 -3.85 15.72
CA MET A 124 -13.66 -4.68 14.57
C MET A 124 -13.21 -6.12 14.80
N VAL A 125 -13.81 -7.05 14.06
CA VAL A 125 -13.44 -8.47 14.06
C VAL A 125 -13.03 -8.88 12.66
N LEU A 126 -11.80 -9.38 12.51
CA LEU A 126 -11.40 -10.16 11.35
C LEU A 126 -11.73 -11.63 11.61
N SER A 127 -12.57 -12.23 10.77
CA SER A 127 -12.85 -13.67 10.78
C SER A 127 -12.34 -14.29 9.48
N VAL A 128 -11.56 -15.37 9.55
CA VAL A 128 -11.07 -16.10 8.37
C VAL A 128 -11.48 -17.56 8.48
N LYS A 129 -12.24 -18.04 7.48
CA LYS A 129 -12.79 -19.40 7.44
C LYS A 129 -12.33 -20.12 6.18
N GLY A 130 -11.75 -21.31 6.34
CA GLY A 130 -11.36 -22.18 5.24
C GLY A 130 -12.54 -22.99 4.72
N GLU A 131 -12.67 -23.07 3.39
CA GLU A 131 -13.77 -23.77 2.75
C GLU A 131 -13.70 -25.29 2.93
N SER A 132 -12.52 -25.88 2.75
CA SER A 132 -12.29 -27.33 2.78
C SER A 132 -11.32 -27.79 3.87
N THR A 133 -10.85 -26.88 4.73
CA THR A 133 -9.81 -27.17 5.73
C THR A 133 -10.34 -27.27 7.15
N GLY A 134 -11.60 -26.88 7.40
CA GLY A 134 -12.15 -26.74 8.76
C GLY A 134 -11.52 -25.61 9.58
N GLN A 135 -10.56 -24.88 9.01
CA GLN A 135 -9.85 -23.80 9.67
C GLN A 135 -10.79 -22.61 9.91
N HIS A 136 -10.80 -22.08 11.13
CA HIS A 136 -11.47 -20.83 11.46
C HIS A 136 -10.64 -20.08 12.48
N SER A 137 -10.38 -18.80 12.22
CA SER A 137 -9.74 -17.90 13.19
C SER A 137 -10.52 -16.60 13.27
N GLN A 138 -10.47 -15.97 14.45
CA GLN A 138 -11.03 -14.66 14.71
C GLN A 138 -10.01 -13.81 15.47
N ARG A 139 -9.89 -12.54 15.06
CA ARG A 139 -9.03 -11.57 15.73
C ARG A 139 -9.82 -10.30 15.97
N PHE A 140 -9.86 -9.87 17.22
CA PHE A 140 -10.49 -8.63 17.66
C PHE A 140 -9.45 -7.51 17.66
N LEU A 141 -9.84 -6.35 17.14
CA LEU A 141 -8.95 -5.21 16.96
C LEU A 141 -9.65 -3.93 17.42
N PRO A 142 -9.03 -3.14 18.32
CA PRO A 142 -9.59 -1.85 18.66
C PRO A 142 -9.58 -0.94 17.43
N ILE A 143 -10.62 -0.12 17.31
CA ILE A 143 -10.66 0.98 16.35
C ILE A 143 -10.11 2.19 17.08
N THR A 144 -8.88 2.57 16.76
CA THR A 144 -8.13 3.66 17.41
C THR A 144 -7.92 4.86 16.49
N GLY A 145 -8.61 4.91 15.35
CA GLY A 145 -8.29 5.82 14.25
C GLY A 145 -9.49 6.54 13.68
N GLU A 146 -9.16 7.43 12.75
CA GLU A 146 -10.08 8.17 11.90
C GLU A 146 -10.48 7.32 10.69
N ALA A 147 -11.45 7.81 9.90
CA ALA A 147 -11.82 7.16 8.65
C ALA A 147 -10.61 6.99 7.72
N GLY A 148 -10.64 5.93 6.92
CA GLY A 148 -9.59 5.66 5.93
C GLY A 148 -9.36 4.19 5.66
N ILE A 149 -8.30 3.89 4.93
CA ILE A 149 -7.94 2.54 4.51
C ILE A 149 -7.01 1.93 5.56
N VAL A 150 -7.44 0.81 6.14
CA VAL A 150 -6.78 0.16 7.27
C VAL A 150 -6.27 -1.23 6.89
N GLY A 151 -5.01 -1.49 7.22
CA GLY A 151 -4.36 -2.79 7.06
C GLY A 151 -4.54 -3.69 8.30
N ILE A 152 -5.23 -4.81 8.13
CA ILE A 152 -5.51 -5.78 9.18
C ILE A 152 -4.63 -7.01 9.02
N GLN A 153 -3.62 -7.15 9.87
CA GLN A 153 -2.72 -8.31 9.85
C GLN A 153 -3.45 -9.60 10.26
N PHE A 154 -3.17 -10.69 9.55
CA PHE A 154 -3.58 -12.03 9.94
C PHE A 154 -3.02 -12.41 11.32
N ASP A 155 -3.79 -13.18 12.09
CA ASP A 155 -3.39 -13.63 13.41
C ASP A 155 -2.16 -14.55 13.35
N GLN A 156 -1.06 -14.12 14.00
CA GLN A 156 0.20 -14.86 14.02
C GLN A 156 0.08 -16.19 14.77
N ASN A 157 -0.87 -16.31 15.70
CA ASN A 157 -1.11 -17.52 16.48
C ASN A 157 -2.04 -18.52 15.77
N ALA A 158 -2.80 -18.07 14.76
CA ALA A 158 -3.65 -18.95 13.98
C ALA A 158 -2.83 -19.85 13.03
N ALA A 159 -3.44 -20.92 12.51
CA ALA A 159 -2.81 -21.71 11.46
C ALA A 159 -2.61 -20.87 10.18
N PRO A 160 -1.46 -20.97 9.49
CA PRO A 160 -1.25 -20.24 8.24
C PRO A 160 -2.18 -20.73 7.13
N LEU A 161 -2.44 -19.89 6.13
CA LEU A 161 -3.18 -20.29 4.93
C LEU A 161 -2.40 -21.35 4.17
N LYS A 162 -3.07 -22.37 3.63
CA LYS A 162 -2.43 -23.45 2.86
C LYS A 162 -2.45 -23.15 1.36
N VAL A 163 -1.34 -23.43 0.68
CA VAL A 163 -1.24 -23.30 -0.79
C VAL A 163 -2.32 -24.17 -1.46
N GLY A 164 -2.97 -23.61 -2.49
CA GLY A 164 -4.04 -24.25 -3.23
C GLY A 164 -5.39 -24.29 -2.50
N LYS A 165 -5.52 -23.64 -1.33
CA LYS A 165 -6.76 -23.60 -0.55
C LYS A 165 -7.40 -22.21 -0.56
N SER A 166 -8.73 -22.22 -0.63
CA SER A 166 -9.59 -21.04 -0.59
C SER A 166 -10.18 -20.81 0.79
N TYR A 167 -10.28 -19.54 1.15
CA TYR A 167 -10.79 -19.05 2.41
C TYR A 167 -11.73 -17.88 2.15
N GLN A 168 -12.77 -17.77 2.96
CA GLN A 168 -13.60 -16.57 3.04
C GLN A 168 -13.19 -15.80 4.28
N TRP A 169 -12.95 -14.51 4.13
CA TRP A 169 -12.73 -13.62 5.27
C TRP A 169 -13.85 -12.60 5.38
N ALA A 170 -14.07 -12.13 6.59
CA ALA A 170 -15.03 -11.08 6.92
C ALA A 170 -14.40 -10.07 7.88
N VAL A 171 -14.74 -8.80 7.70
CA VAL A 171 -14.51 -7.77 8.70
C VAL A 171 -15.86 -7.26 9.16
N VAL A 172 -16.09 -7.26 10.47
CA VAL A 172 -17.33 -6.83 11.12
C VAL A 172 -17.03 -5.69 12.09
N LEU A 173 -17.77 -4.58 12.00
CA LEU A 173 -17.70 -3.49 12.98
C LEU A 173 -18.60 -3.82 14.18
N VAL A 174 -18.08 -3.74 15.39
CA VAL A 174 -18.85 -4.07 16.59
C VAL A 174 -19.52 -2.79 17.12
N CYS A 175 -20.81 -2.62 16.83
CA CYS A 175 -21.57 -1.41 17.20
C CYS A 175 -22.03 -1.40 18.66
N GLY A 176 -22.02 -2.55 19.34
CA GLY A 176 -22.37 -2.71 20.76
C GLY A 176 -21.24 -3.38 21.55
N ASP A 177 -21.60 -4.14 22.59
CA ASP A 177 -20.60 -4.86 23.41
C ASP A 177 -20.07 -6.14 22.73
N ARG A 178 -20.81 -6.67 21.75
CA ARG A 178 -20.49 -7.93 21.07
C ARG A 178 -21.03 -7.98 19.64
N PRO A 179 -20.44 -8.86 18.80
CA PRO A 179 -20.99 -9.45 17.61
C PRO A 179 -22.50 -9.37 17.39
N SER A 180 -23.05 -8.56 16.47
CA SER A 180 -24.49 -8.58 16.17
C SER A 180 -24.79 -8.87 14.69
N PRO A 181 -25.87 -9.60 14.33
CA PRO A 181 -26.26 -9.81 12.93
C PRO A 181 -26.56 -8.52 12.14
N ASN A 182 -26.84 -7.41 12.84
CA ASN A 182 -27.12 -6.12 12.23
C ASN A 182 -25.87 -5.23 12.09
N ASP A 183 -24.72 -5.68 12.60
CA ASP A 183 -23.48 -4.95 12.51
C ASP A 183 -23.03 -4.81 11.04
N PRO A 184 -22.45 -3.67 10.64
CA PRO A 184 -21.81 -3.52 9.33
C PRO A 184 -20.73 -4.56 9.12
N PHE A 185 -20.71 -5.17 7.93
CA PHE A 185 -19.66 -6.12 7.59
C PHE A 185 -19.37 -6.14 6.09
N VAL A 186 -18.15 -6.56 5.77
CA VAL A 186 -17.72 -6.90 4.41
C VAL A 186 -17.15 -8.30 4.39
N THR A 187 -17.29 -8.97 3.25
CA THR A 187 -16.72 -10.30 3.02
C THR A 187 -16.01 -10.35 1.68
N ALA A 188 -14.94 -11.12 1.60
CA ALA A 188 -14.34 -11.48 0.32
C ALA A 188 -13.63 -12.83 0.40
N TRP A 189 -13.19 -13.30 -0.76
CA TRP A 189 -12.46 -14.54 -0.91
C TRP A 189 -10.96 -14.29 -1.07
N ILE A 190 -10.19 -15.20 -0.51
CA ILE A 190 -8.74 -15.26 -0.64
C ILE A 190 -8.32 -16.69 -0.93
N GLN A 191 -7.44 -16.86 -1.92
CA GLN A 191 -6.79 -18.14 -2.19
C GLN A 191 -5.28 -17.96 -2.08
N ARG A 192 -4.64 -18.81 -1.27
CA ARG A 192 -3.18 -18.86 -1.25
C ARG A 192 -2.70 -19.69 -2.43
N VAL A 193 -1.90 -19.12 -3.30
CA VAL A 193 -1.25 -19.83 -4.41
C VAL A 193 0.25 -19.92 -4.19
N ALA A 194 0.90 -20.86 -4.87
CA ALA A 194 2.35 -20.96 -4.80
C ALA A 194 2.97 -19.69 -5.41
N PRO A 195 4.04 -19.13 -4.82
CA PRO A 195 4.76 -18.04 -5.43
C PRO A 195 5.20 -18.39 -6.86
N ALA A 196 5.13 -17.42 -7.78
CA ALA A 196 5.90 -17.53 -9.01
C ALA A 196 7.40 -17.51 -8.67
N GLN A 197 8.28 -17.85 -9.63
CA GLN A 197 9.73 -17.75 -9.40
C GLN A 197 10.11 -16.39 -8.80
N ALA A 198 11.02 -16.38 -7.82
CA ALA A 198 11.30 -15.20 -7.01
C ALA A 198 11.58 -13.96 -7.87
N SER A 199 10.96 -12.83 -7.51
CA SER A 199 11.37 -11.53 -8.04
C SER A 199 12.82 -11.25 -7.65
N ASN A 200 13.55 -10.47 -8.46
CA ASN A 200 14.86 -10.01 -8.05
C ASN A 200 14.74 -9.14 -6.79
N ASN A 201 15.49 -9.48 -5.73
CA ASN A 201 15.48 -8.77 -4.44
C ASN A 201 15.97 -7.31 -4.53
N GLN A 202 16.50 -6.87 -5.67
CA GLN A 202 16.98 -5.50 -5.89
C GLN A 202 15.89 -4.52 -6.38
N GLN A 203 14.63 -4.94 -6.48
CA GLN A 203 13.53 -4.10 -6.98
C GLN A 203 13.03 -3.08 -5.93
N SER A 204 12.67 -1.89 -6.39
CA SER A 204 11.94 -0.90 -5.60
C SER A 204 10.56 -1.42 -5.17
N ALA A 205 9.94 -0.78 -4.18
CA ALA A 205 8.60 -1.18 -3.72
C ALA A 205 7.55 -1.15 -4.84
N VAL A 206 7.57 -0.10 -5.69
CA VAL A 206 6.64 0.02 -6.82
C VAL A 206 6.88 -1.09 -7.85
N GLU A 207 8.13 -1.43 -8.16
CA GLU A 207 8.44 -2.52 -9.09
C GLU A 207 8.00 -3.89 -8.54
N ARG A 208 8.18 -4.13 -7.23
CA ARG A 208 7.67 -5.34 -6.57
C ARG A 208 6.15 -5.42 -6.64
N ALA A 209 5.45 -4.31 -6.36
CA ALA A 209 3.99 -4.26 -6.49
C ALA A 209 3.51 -4.50 -7.93
N ALA A 210 4.16 -3.87 -8.91
CA ALA A 210 3.89 -4.11 -10.33
C ALA A 210 4.03 -5.59 -10.68
N TRP A 211 5.10 -6.23 -10.19
CA TRP A 211 5.33 -7.64 -10.42
C TRP A 211 4.26 -8.54 -9.80
N TYR A 212 3.85 -8.29 -8.55
CA TYR A 212 2.73 -9.02 -7.94
C TYR A 212 1.42 -8.82 -8.72
N GLY A 213 1.13 -7.59 -9.14
CA GLY A 213 -0.07 -7.25 -9.92
C GLY A 213 -0.12 -7.98 -11.26
N GLU A 214 1.02 -8.05 -11.96
CA GLU A 214 1.20 -8.81 -13.20
C GLU A 214 1.02 -10.32 -13.02
N LYS A 215 1.35 -10.85 -11.84
CA LYS A 215 1.15 -12.25 -11.48
C LYS A 215 -0.22 -12.53 -10.85
N GLY A 216 -1.08 -11.53 -10.70
CA GLY A 216 -2.41 -11.66 -10.11
C GLY A 216 -2.42 -11.82 -8.59
N ALA A 217 -1.28 -11.63 -7.91
CA ALA A 217 -1.15 -11.69 -6.46
C ALA A 217 -1.65 -10.38 -5.81
N TRP A 218 -2.98 -10.20 -5.83
CA TRP A 218 -3.66 -8.98 -5.40
C TRP A 218 -3.25 -8.50 -4.01
N TYR A 219 -3.32 -9.38 -2.99
CA TYR A 219 -3.07 -8.96 -1.61
C TYR A 219 -1.61 -8.54 -1.40
N ASP A 220 -0.67 -9.22 -2.07
CA ASP A 220 0.75 -8.88 -2.03
C ASP A 220 1.03 -7.52 -2.71
N ALA A 221 0.46 -7.29 -3.90
CA ALA A 221 0.59 -6.02 -4.62
C ALA A 221 0.03 -4.83 -3.82
N LEU A 222 -1.20 -5.00 -3.31
CA LEU A 222 -1.89 -3.98 -2.53
C LEU A 222 -1.14 -3.64 -1.25
N THR A 223 -0.66 -4.67 -0.53
CA THR A 223 0.07 -4.47 0.73
C THR A 223 1.37 -3.68 0.50
N VAL A 224 2.15 -4.04 -0.52
CA VAL A 224 3.40 -3.31 -0.83
C VAL A 224 3.13 -1.86 -1.20
N LEU A 225 2.08 -1.59 -1.99
CA LEU A 225 1.70 -0.22 -2.35
C LEU A 225 1.21 0.60 -1.15
N ALA A 226 0.33 0.02 -0.34
CA ALA A 226 -0.20 0.68 0.84
C ALA A 226 0.92 1.03 1.83
N GLU A 227 1.86 0.11 2.06
CA GLU A 227 2.99 0.32 2.96
C GLU A 227 3.94 1.42 2.47
N VAL A 228 4.30 1.42 1.18
CA VAL A 228 5.20 2.46 0.64
C VAL A 228 4.51 3.83 0.64
N TRP A 229 3.23 3.90 0.29
CA TRP A 229 2.46 5.13 0.33
C TRP A 229 2.36 5.70 1.74
N ARG A 230 2.00 4.85 2.72
CA ARG A 230 1.94 5.23 4.13
C ARG A 230 3.28 5.71 4.69
N SER A 231 4.40 5.16 4.19
CA SER A 231 5.75 5.59 4.60
C SER A 231 6.16 6.95 4.01
N GLN A 232 5.51 7.40 2.93
CA GLN A 232 5.84 8.60 2.18
C GLN A 232 4.57 9.34 1.73
N PRO A 233 3.73 9.81 2.68
CA PRO A 233 2.39 10.36 2.37
C PRO A 233 2.42 11.69 1.60
N ASN A 234 3.59 12.32 1.46
CA ASN A 234 3.76 13.56 0.70
C ASN A 234 4.28 13.32 -0.74
N ASP A 235 4.55 12.07 -1.13
CA ASP A 235 4.98 11.76 -2.51
C ASP A 235 3.76 11.68 -3.45
N SER A 236 3.50 12.77 -4.17
CA SER A 236 2.40 12.83 -5.14
C SER A 236 2.48 11.76 -6.25
N THR A 237 3.67 11.22 -6.53
CA THR A 237 3.85 10.11 -7.48
C THR A 237 3.26 8.83 -6.92
N LEU A 238 3.53 8.52 -5.65
CA LEU A 238 2.97 7.35 -4.97
C LEU A 238 1.46 7.50 -4.76
N ALA A 239 0.99 8.71 -4.42
CA ALA A 239 -0.43 9.02 -4.34
C ALA A 239 -1.14 8.68 -5.67
N LYS A 240 -0.56 9.10 -6.79
CA LYS A 240 -1.10 8.83 -8.12
C LYS A 240 -1.06 7.34 -8.46
N ILE A 241 0.05 6.64 -8.19
CA ILE A 241 0.18 5.20 -8.44
C ILE A 241 -0.88 4.41 -7.64
N TRP A 242 -1.06 4.75 -6.37
CA TRP A 242 -2.09 4.18 -5.50
C TRP A 242 -3.49 4.42 -6.06
N ALA A 243 -3.80 5.67 -6.40
CA ALA A 243 -5.10 6.04 -6.92
C ALA A 243 -5.42 5.34 -8.25
N ASP A 244 -4.47 5.35 -9.19
CA ASP A 244 -4.58 4.66 -10.47
C ASP A 244 -4.76 3.14 -10.27
N PHE A 245 -4.06 2.53 -9.30
CA PHE A 245 -4.17 1.11 -9.00
C PHE A 245 -5.58 0.70 -8.54
N LEU A 246 -6.16 1.47 -7.62
CA LEU A 246 -7.51 1.24 -7.11
C LEU A 246 -8.60 1.56 -8.14
N ALA A 247 -8.37 2.55 -9.01
CA ALA A 247 -9.34 3.00 -10.02
C ALA A 247 -9.42 2.08 -11.27
N GLN A 248 -8.58 1.05 -11.39
CA GLN A 248 -8.60 0.17 -12.55
C GLN A 248 -9.98 -0.47 -12.77
N PRO A 249 -10.43 -0.65 -14.03
CA PRO A 249 -11.76 -1.23 -14.30
C PRO A 249 -11.99 -2.63 -13.71
N SER A 250 -10.93 -3.44 -13.58
CA SER A 250 -10.98 -4.77 -12.96
C SER A 250 -11.07 -4.72 -11.42
N VAL A 251 -10.76 -3.57 -10.82
CA VAL A 251 -10.72 -3.34 -9.37
C VAL A 251 -11.94 -2.56 -8.92
N GLY A 252 -12.15 -1.34 -9.46
CA GLY A 252 -13.35 -0.54 -9.22
C GLY A 252 -13.41 0.16 -7.85
N LEU A 253 -12.28 0.45 -7.23
CA LEU A 253 -12.16 1.08 -5.90
C LEU A 253 -11.78 2.56 -5.96
N GLY A 254 -11.99 3.22 -7.12
CA GLY A 254 -11.60 4.62 -7.33
C GLY A 254 -12.26 5.61 -6.36
N ALA A 255 -13.46 5.30 -5.85
CA ALA A 255 -14.20 6.18 -4.95
C ALA A 255 -13.53 6.39 -3.58
N ILE A 256 -12.74 5.43 -3.12
CA ILE A 256 -12.01 5.48 -1.84
C ILE A 256 -10.51 5.74 -2.05
N ALA A 257 -10.07 5.99 -3.29
CA ALA A 257 -8.65 5.93 -3.62
C ALA A 257 -7.82 7.10 -3.09
N ASN A 258 -8.47 8.18 -2.68
CA ASN A 258 -7.84 9.36 -2.08
C ASN A 258 -7.94 9.37 -0.54
N GLU A 259 -8.52 8.32 0.06
CA GLU A 259 -8.61 8.18 1.50
C GLU A 259 -7.23 7.91 2.12
N PRO A 260 -6.96 8.37 3.35
CA PRO A 260 -5.70 8.13 4.01
C PRO A 260 -5.50 6.64 4.32
N VAL A 261 -4.24 6.20 4.41
CA VAL A 261 -3.86 4.81 4.67
C VAL A 261 -3.17 4.69 6.03
N TRP A 262 -3.63 3.77 6.88
CA TRP A 262 -3.16 3.60 8.26
C TRP A 262 -2.70 2.17 8.56
#